data_AF-A0A3C2EDX2-F1
#
_entry.id   AF-A0A3C2EDX2-F1
#
_cell.length_a   1.000
_cell.length_b   1.000
_cell.length_c   1.000
_cell.angle_alpha   90.00
_cell.angle_beta   90.00
_cell.angle_gamma   90.00
#
_symmetry.space_group_name_H-M   'P 1'
#
loop_
_entity.id
_entity.type
_entity.pdbx_description
1 polymer ?
#
loop_
_entity_poly.entity_id
_entity_poly.type
_entity_poly.pdbx_seq_one_letter_code
_entity_poly.pdbx_strand_id
1 'polypeptide(L)'
;MLKISACFKQKSMAGWPATTETADEEFKVPDYNYISQNVGASGRENCGVCHFHGGGGNNVKHGDLEQELVNTTKKVDVHMAAEGTNMTCIDCHTTKDHNIMGRSYSVSAENTNRIYCSDCHTNTPHNDKVLDYHTRKIACQTCHIPVYAKKNATSMYWDWSVAGRKDENGGKIKEYDADHNYSYLSIKGHFVFDNNVIPEYKWFNGTANHFLPGDKYSELPVKINELGGKYADSTSQIWPVKVHRGKQAFDPVSKEILSVKLFAHKQGEGAFWEDLDWEEAIRQGMEYNEREWSGKYEFIATEATWPINHMVSEKENSLKCTQCHTREGSRLAGLTDFYLPGRDYSKWIDYFGFFIIIISLIGVITHATFRIIR
;
A
#
# COMPACT_ATOMS: atom_id res chain seq x y z
N MET A 1 12.14 -18.50 -25.06
CA MET A 1 10.68 -18.74 -25.00
C MET A 1 10.37 -19.29 -23.62
N LEU A 2 9.90 -18.44 -22.70
CA LEU A 2 9.47 -18.87 -21.37
C LEU A 2 8.36 -19.90 -21.54
N LYS A 3 8.51 -21.08 -20.92
CA LYS A 3 7.41 -22.04 -20.80
C LYS A 3 6.25 -21.31 -20.12
N ILE A 4 5.23 -21.07 -20.91
CA ILE A 4 3.96 -20.47 -20.54
C ILE A 4 3.47 -21.17 -19.27
N SER A 5 3.15 -20.39 -18.24
CA SER A 5 2.55 -20.85 -16.99
C SER A 5 1.46 -21.87 -17.33
N ALA A 6 1.57 -23.09 -16.81
CA ALA A 6 0.67 -24.19 -17.13
C ALA A 6 -0.80 -23.92 -16.71
N CYS A 7 -1.04 -22.83 -15.97
CA CYS A 7 -2.35 -22.41 -15.51
C CYS A 7 -2.43 -20.88 -15.47
N PHE A 8 -3.51 -20.31 -16.00
CA PHE A 8 -3.88 -18.91 -15.85
C PHE A 8 -5.23 -18.81 -15.15
N LYS A 9 -5.33 -17.87 -14.20
CA LYS A 9 -6.58 -17.53 -13.53
C LYS A 9 -7.54 -16.89 -14.53
N GLN A 10 -8.75 -17.42 -14.63
CA GLN A 10 -9.79 -16.78 -15.43
C GLN A 10 -10.22 -15.44 -14.80
N LYS A 11 -10.45 -14.43 -15.64
CA LYS A 11 -10.99 -13.13 -15.21
C LYS A 11 -12.33 -13.36 -14.52
N SER A 12 -12.52 -12.72 -13.36
CA SER A 12 -13.77 -12.76 -12.59
C SER A 12 -14.19 -14.11 -11.98
N MET A 13 -13.40 -15.19 -12.15
CA MET A 13 -13.69 -16.52 -11.61
C MET A 13 -12.98 -16.79 -10.27
N ALA A 14 -12.81 -15.78 -9.42
CA ALA A 14 -12.21 -15.89 -8.07
C ALA A 14 -10.79 -16.52 -7.96
N GLY A 15 -10.13 -16.94 -9.04
CA GLY A 15 -8.89 -17.71 -8.94
C GLY A 15 -8.87 -19.00 -9.74
N TRP A 16 -10.03 -19.43 -10.22
CA TRP A 16 -10.20 -20.74 -10.81
C TRP A 16 -9.57 -20.81 -12.21
N PRO A 17 -8.88 -21.93 -12.53
CA PRO A 17 -8.51 -22.24 -13.90
C PRO A 17 -9.74 -22.45 -14.78
N ALA A 18 -9.56 -22.39 -16.10
CA ALA A 18 -10.61 -22.70 -17.03
C ALA A 18 -11.06 -24.17 -16.94
N THR A 19 -12.37 -24.36 -17.06
CA THR A 19 -13.03 -25.66 -17.19
C THR A 19 -13.36 -25.92 -18.65
N THR A 20 -13.81 -27.12 -19.00
CA THR A 20 -14.29 -27.43 -20.35
C THR A 20 -15.43 -26.52 -20.78
N GLU A 21 -16.24 -26.06 -19.83
CA GLU A 21 -17.41 -25.21 -20.07
C GLU A 21 -17.04 -23.72 -20.18
N THR A 22 -15.95 -23.32 -19.52
CA THR A 22 -15.54 -21.91 -19.43
C THR A 22 -14.31 -21.57 -20.25
N ALA A 23 -13.67 -22.54 -20.89
CA ALA A 23 -12.46 -22.32 -21.66
C ALA A 23 -12.71 -21.55 -22.96
N ASP A 24 -11.75 -20.70 -23.31
CA ASP A 24 -11.73 -19.93 -24.56
C ASP A 24 -10.29 -19.89 -25.13
N GLU A 25 -10.06 -19.06 -26.15
CA GLU A 25 -8.73 -18.92 -26.75
C GLU A 25 -7.69 -18.31 -25.80
N GLU A 26 -8.12 -17.45 -24.86
CA GLU A 26 -7.27 -16.77 -23.87
C GLU A 26 -7.01 -17.68 -22.66
N PHE A 27 -8.01 -18.44 -22.22
CA PHE A 27 -7.99 -19.30 -21.04
C PHE A 27 -8.34 -20.74 -21.38
N LYS A 28 -7.31 -21.53 -21.71
CA LYS A 28 -7.45 -22.96 -22.01
C LYS A 28 -7.53 -23.80 -20.74
N VAL A 29 -8.22 -24.94 -20.82
CA VAL A 29 -8.21 -25.94 -19.75
C VAL A 29 -6.76 -26.37 -19.47
N PRO A 30 -6.29 -26.32 -18.21
CA PRO A 30 -4.94 -26.75 -17.87
C PRO A 30 -4.71 -28.23 -18.19
N ASP A 31 -3.51 -28.56 -18.64
CA ASP A 31 -3.06 -29.95 -18.71
C ASP A 31 -2.69 -30.44 -17.30
N TYR A 32 -3.68 -30.98 -16.58
CA TYR A 32 -3.50 -31.46 -15.22
C TYR A 32 -2.53 -32.65 -15.12
N ASN A 33 -2.38 -33.46 -16.17
CA ASN A 33 -1.40 -34.54 -16.19
C ASN A 33 0.03 -33.97 -16.25
N TYR A 34 0.26 -32.99 -17.13
CA TYR A 34 1.53 -32.29 -17.18
C TYR A 34 1.84 -31.58 -15.86
N ILE A 35 0.87 -30.85 -15.30
CA ILE A 35 1.04 -30.10 -14.05
C ILE A 35 1.39 -31.04 -12.89
N SER A 36 0.64 -32.12 -12.70
CA SER A 36 0.85 -33.05 -11.59
C SER A 36 2.21 -33.77 -11.66
N GLN A 37 2.74 -34.00 -12.86
CA GLN A 37 4.06 -34.59 -13.08
C GLN A 37 5.24 -33.60 -12.92
N ASN A 38 4.97 -32.29 -12.88
CA ASN A 38 6.00 -31.24 -12.81
C ASN A 38 5.88 -30.38 -11.54
N VAL A 39 5.28 -30.93 -10.47
CA VAL A 39 5.20 -30.25 -9.17
C VAL A 39 6.59 -30.09 -8.55
N GLY A 40 6.81 -28.99 -7.83
CA GLY A 40 8.09 -28.67 -7.21
C GLY A 40 7.99 -27.60 -6.13
N ALA A 41 9.14 -27.12 -5.66
CA ALA A 41 9.19 -25.99 -4.73
C ALA A 41 8.61 -24.73 -5.38
N SER A 42 7.93 -23.89 -4.58
CA SER A 42 7.29 -22.68 -5.08
C SER A 42 8.32 -21.62 -5.47
N GLY A 43 8.25 -21.17 -6.72
CA GLY A 43 8.93 -19.98 -7.22
C GLY A 43 8.10 -18.70 -7.02
N ARG A 44 8.65 -17.57 -7.49
CA ARG A 44 7.98 -16.26 -7.39
C ARG A 44 6.73 -16.18 -8.25
N GLU A 45 6.74 -16.85 -9.39
CA GLU A 45 5.61 -16.98 -10.30
C GLU A 45 4.41 -17.64 -9.63
N ASN A 46 4.61 -18.65 -8.77
CA ASN A 46 3.51 -19.33 -8.09
C ASN A 46 2.77 -18.37 -7.13
N CYS A 47 3.52 -17.60 -6.33
CA CYS A 47 2.94 -16.58 -5.45
C CYS A 47 2.35 -15.42 -6.25
N GLY A 48 3.05 -15.03 -7.32
CA GLY A 48 2.76 -13.92 -8.20
C GLY A 48 1.43 -14.00 -8.93
N VAL A 49 0.96 -15.21 -9.27
CA VAL A 49 -0.35 -15.45 -9.91
C VAL A 49 -1.48 -14.71 -9.18
N CYS A 50 -1.40 -14.62 -7.86
CA CYS A 50 -2.36 -13.88 -7.05
C CYS A 50 -1.81 -12.54 -6.55
N HIS A 51 -0.58 -12.53 -6.01
CA HIS A 51 -0.06 -11.36 -5.30
C HIS A 51 0.27 -10.16 -6.22
N PHE A 52 0.61 -10.40 -7.49
CA PHE A 52 0.93 -9.31 -8.44
C PHE A 52 -0.32 -8.68 -9.06
N HIS A 53 -1.46 -9.39 -9.02
CA HIS A 53 -2.67 -9.03 -9.79
C HIS A 53 -3.84 -8.55 -8.92
N GLY A 54 -3.61 -8.31 -7.63
CA GLY A 54 -4.62 -7.78 -6.72
C GLY A 54 -5.18 -6.44 -7.21
N GLY A 55 -6.49 -6.24 -7.09
CA GLY A 55 -7.17 -5.02 -7.58
C GLY A 55 -7.59 -5.08 -9.06
N GLY A 56 -7.39 -6.21 -9.74
CA GLY A 56 -7.87 -6.45 -11.09
C GLY A 56 -6.87 -6.14 -12.20
N GLY A 57 -5.58 -6.08 -11.89
CA GLY A 57 -4.49 -5.88 -12.85
C GLY A 57 -3.11 -5.98 -12.18
N ASN A 58 -2.05 -6.07 -12.98
CA ASN A 58 -0.67 -6.06 -12.48
C ASN A 58 -0.39 -4.77 -11.68
N ASN A 59 0.20 -4.92 -10.49
CA ASN A 59 0.60 -3.84 -9.58
C ASN A 59 -0.51 -2.86 -9.13
N VAL A 60 -1.79 -3.15 -9.37
CA VAL A 60 -2.88 -2.20 -9.07
C VAL A 60 -3.03 -1.94 -7.57
N LYS A 61 -3.02 -3.01 -6.75
CA LYS A 61 -3.33 -2.93 -5.31
C LYS A 61 -2.14 -2.53 -4.43
N HIS A 62 -1.09 -3.34 -4.36
CA HIS A 62 -0.02 -3.15 -3.35
C HIS A 62 1.01 -2.09 -3.77
N GLY A 63 1.38 -2.04 -5.06
CA GLY A 63 2.35 -1.08 -5.59
C GLY A 63 3.80 -1.53 -5.46
N ASP A 64 4.11 -2.44 -4.53
CA ASP A 64 5.43 -3.04 -4.35
C ASP A 64 5.49 -4.53 -4.75
N LEU A 65 4.41 -5.08 -5.30
CA LEU A 65 4.31 -6.47 -5.74
C LEU A 65 3.78 -6.53 -7.17
N GLU A 66 4.64 -6.89 -8.12
CA GLU A 66 4.35 -6.87 -9.55
C GLU A 66 5.07 -7.97 -10.34
N GLN A 67 4.61 -8.23 -11.57
CA GLN A 67 5.17 -9.25 -12.45
C GLN A 67 6.67 -9.10 -12.74
N GLU A 68 7.22 -7.88 -12.75
CA GLU A 68 8.67 -7.68 -12.94
C GLU A 68 9.48 -8.43 -11.87
N LEU A 69 8.93 -8.62 -10.66
CA LEU A 69 9.63 -9.28 -9.56
C LEU A 69 9.96 -10.76 -9.84
N VAL A 70 9.31 -11.40 -10.82
CA VAL A 70 9.63 -12.79 -11.23
C VAL A 70 11.06 -12.90 -11.74
N ASN A 71 11.54 -11.91 -12.48
CA ASN A 71 12.90 -11.85 -12.99
C ASN A 71 13.36 -10.39 -13.02
N THR A 72 13.88 -9.94 -11.89
CA THR A 72 14.14 -8.53 -11.65
C THR A 72 15.62 -8.21 -11.49
N THR A 73 15.92 -6.92 -11.40
CA THR A 73 17.28 -6.40 -11.20
C THR A 73 17.40 -5.71 -9.84
N LYS A 74 18.62 -5.45 -9.39
CA LYS A 74 18.92 -4.74 -8.11
C LYS A 74 18.30 -3.35 -8.05
N LYS A 75 18.05 -2.73 -9.21
CA LYS A 75 17.36 -1.43 -9.31
C LYS A 75 15.92 -1.51 -8.79
N VAL A 76 15.26 -2.65 -8.96
CA VAL A 76 13.87 -2.86 -8.54
C VAL A 76 13.85 -3.42 -7.11
N ASP A 77 14.51 -4.56 -6.87
CA ASP A 77 14.60 -5.18 -5.55
C ASP A 77 15.93 -5.90 -5.38
N VAL A 78 16.71 -5.54 -4.37
CA VAL A 78 18.06 -6.11 -4.15
C VAL A 78 18.05 -7.57 -3.68
N HIS A 79 16.99 -8.03 -3.03
CA HIS A 79 16.90 -9.40 -2.51
C HIS A 79 16.46 -10.36 -3.61
N MET A 80 15.48 -9.93 -4.42
CA MET A 80 14.92 -10.71 -5.52
C MET A 80 15.71 -10.58 -6.83
N ALA A 81 16.65 -9.63 -6.95
CA ALA A 81 17.44 -9.46 -8.17
C ALA A 81 18.12 -10.76 -8.64
N ALA A 82 18.00 -11.07 -9.93
CA ALA A 82 18.61 -12.26 -10.54
C ALA A 82 20.14 -12.23 -10.46
N GLU A 83 20.74 -11.05 -10.56
CA GLU A 83 22.17 -10.79 -10.36
C GLU A 83 22.60 -10.62 -8.89
N GLY A 84 21.66 -10.80 -7.96
CA GLY A 84 21.86 -10.70 -6.51
C GLY A 84 21.69 -12.04 -5.82
N THR A 85 21.07 -12.03 -4.64
CA THR A 85 20.75 -13.26 -3.90
C THR A 85 19.67 -14.09 -4.60
N ASN A 86 18.93 -13.48 -5.55
CA ASN A 86 17.89 -14.12 -6.34
C ASN A 86 16.86 -14.87 -5.47
N MET A 87 16.50 -14.25 -4.34
CA MET A 87 15.55 -14.83 -3.40
C MET A 87 14.18 -15.04 -4.05
N THR A 88 13.55 -16.14 -3.68
CA THR A 88 12.13 -16.42 -3.88
C THR A 88 11.33 -15.94 -2.67
N CYS A 89 9.99 -15.97 -2.78
CA CYS A 89 9.12 -15.51 -1.69
C CYS A 89 9.34 -16.32 -0.40
N ILE A 90 9.53 -17.63 -0.53
CA ILE A 90 9.62 -18.57 0.61
C ILE A 90 10.96 -18.50 1.36
N ASP A 91 11.98 -17.85 0.80
CA ASP A 91 13.26 -17.63 1.48
C ASP A 91 13.11 -16.65 2.66
N CYS A 92 12.19 -15.70 2.53
CA CYS A 92 11.84 -14.73 3.58
C CYS A 92 10.54 -15.15 4.29
N HIS A 93 9.51 -15.53 3.52
CA HIS A 93 8.26 -16.10 4.02
C HIS A 93 8.41 -17.59 4.32
N THR A 94 9.30 -17.91 5.28
CA THR A 94 9.54 -19.30 5.64
C THR A 94 8.23 -19.95 6.07
N THR A 95 8.06 -21.21 5.69
CA THR A 95 6.77 -21.90 5.80
C THR A 95 6.98 -23.19 6.55
N LYS A 96 6.21 -23.39 7.61
CA LYS A 96 6.18 -24.63 8.38
C LYS A 96 4.75 -25.12 8.47
N ASP A 97 4.52 -26.40 8.16
CA ASP A 97 3.18 -27.02 8.20
C ASP A 97 2.12 -26.21 7.42
N HIS A 98 2.51 -25.70 6.24
CA HIS A 98 1.72 -24.78 5.39
C HIS A 98 1.32 -23.44 6.03
N ASN A 99 1.82 -23.12 7.22
CA ASN A 99 1.71 -21.78 7.79
C ASN A 99 2.83 -20.90 7.24
N ILE A 100 2.50 -20.12 6.20
CA ILE A 100 3.41 -19.15 5.58
C ILE A 100 3.56 -17.94 6.52
N MET A 101 4.79 -17.62 6.94
CA MET A 101 5.04 -16.45 7.80
C MET A 101 4.74 -15.13 7.07
N GLY A 102 4.65 -14.03 7.83
CA GLY A 102 4.42 -12.70 7.26
C GLY A 102 2.94 -12.35 7.14
N ARG A 103 2.20 -12.53 8.23
CA ARG A 103 0.77 -12.23 8.30
C ARG A 103 0.50 -10.80 7.82
N SER A 104 -0.47 -10.61 6.93
CA SER A 104 -0.79 -9.28 6.39
C SER A 104 -1.53 -8.42 7.43
N TYR A 105 -1.17 -7.15 7.51
CA TYR A 105 -1.85 -6.16 8.36
C TYR A 105 -3.26 -5.83 7.88
N SER A 106 -3.58 -6.12 6.61
CA SER A 106 -4.95 -5.95 6.07
C SER A 106 -5.95 -6.97 6.63
N VAL A 107 -5.47 -8.03 7.29
CA VAL A 107 -6.32 -9.15 7.77
C VAL A 107 -6.07 -9.52 9.24
N SER A 108 -5.08 -8.88 9.89
CA SER A 108 -4.71 -9.17 11.28
C SER A 108 -4.61 -7.88 12.06
N ALA A 109 -5.40 -7.79 13.12
CA ALA A 109 -5.30 -6.71 14.09
C ALA A 109 -4.09 -6.87 15.03
N GLU A 110 -3.59 -8.09 15.21
CA GLU A 110 -2.53 -8.41 16.16
C GLU A 110 -1.15 -8.46 15.53
N ASN A 111 -0.13 -8.09 16.31
CA ASN A 111 1.27 -8.15 15.92
C ASN A 111 1.91 -9.53 16.13
N THR A 112 1.46 -10.53 15.38
CA THR A 112 1.97 -11.92 15.44
C THR A 112 2.35 -12.44 14.07
N ASN A 113 3.25 -13.44 14.04
CA ASN A 113 3.71 -14.11 12.81
C ASN A 113 4.21 -13.11 11.74
N ARG A 114 5.14 -12.24 12.14
CA ARG A 114 5.74 -11.20 11.28
C ARG A 114 7.10 -11.63 10.76
N ILE A 115 7.55 -10.91 9.73
CA ILE A 115 8.90 -11.01 9.19
C ILE A 115 9.56 -9.65 9.36
N TYR A 116 10.82 -9.65 9.78
CA TYR A 116 11.59 -8.45 10.01
C TYR A 116 12.90 -8.49 9.25
N CYS A 117 13.41 -7.33 8.86
CA CYS A 117 14.75 -7.23 8.28
C CYS A 117 15.82 -7.77 9.25
N SER A 118 15.54 -7.69 10.55
CA SER A 118 16.41 -8.18 11.62
C SER A 118 16.54 -9.71 11.70
N ASP A 119 15.74 -10.45 10.94
CA ASP A 119 15.86 -11.92 10.86
C ASP A 119 17.12 -12.33 10.09
N CYS A 120 17.63 -11.46 9.20
CA CYS A 120 18.87 -11.66 8.45
C CYS A 120 19.93 -10.58 8.72
N HIS A 121 19.54 -9.37 9.13
CA HIS A 121 20.43 -8.25 9.41
C HIS A 121 20.50 -7.94 10.91
N THR A 122 21.55 -7.26 11.36
CA THR A 122 21.56 -6.74 12.74
C THR A 122 20.66 -5.51 12.84
N ASN A 123 20.20 -5.18 14.06
CA ASN A 123 19.45 -3.94 14.32
C ASN A 123 20.30 -2.66 14.24
N THR A 124 21.61 -2.80 14.05
CA THR A 124 22.59 -1.71 13.92
C THR A 124 23.58 -2.01 12.79
N PRO A 125 23.11 -2.05 11.53
CA PRO A 125 23.91 -2.56 10.42
C PRO A 125 24.85 -1.52 9.78
N HIS A 126 24.80 -0.24 10.18
CA HIS A 126 25.37 0.85 9.37
C HIS A 126 26.81 1.21 9.72
N ASN A 127 27.38 0.66 10.80
CA ASN A 127 28.66 1.11 11.38
C ASN A 127 28.67 2.64 11.65
N ASP A 128 27.49 3.22 11.86
CA ASP A 128 27.26 4.64 12.09
C ASP A 128 26.26 4.76 13.23
N LYS A 129 26.72 5.32 14.36
CA LYS A 129 25.91 5.37 15.59
C LYS A 129 24.63 6.19 15.42
N VAL A 130 24.63 7.18 14.54
CA VAL A 130 23.45 8.01 14.29
C VAL A 130 22.43 7.21 13.50
N LEU A 131 22.82 6.58 12.38
CA LEU A 131 21.92 5.74 11.59
C LEU A 131 21.39 4.54 12.39
N ASP A 132 22.26 3.89 13.15
CA ASP A 132 21.89 2.77 14.02
C ASP A 132 20.95 3.19 15.17
N TYR A 133 21.01 4.46 15.61
CA TYR A 133 20.03 4.98 16.58
C TYR A 133 18.65 5.17 15.95
N HIS A 134 18.58 5.50 14.65
CA HIS A 134 17.29 5.69 13.95
C HIS A 134 16.46 4.42 13.93
N THR A 135 17.07 3.22 13.91
CA THR A 135 16.34 1.95 13.87
C THR A 135 15.40 1.74 15.06
N ARG A 136 15.57 2.50 16.15
CA ARG A 136 14.65 2.50 17.30
C ARG A 136 13.27 3.07 16.99
N LYS A 137 13.18 4.00 16.04
CA LYS A 137 11.94 4.73 15.71
C LYS A 137 11.64 4.79 14.22
N ILE A 138 12.53 4.31 13.37
CA ILE A 138 12.39 4.28 11.92
C ILE A 138 12.53 2.82 11.47
N ALA A 139 11.51 2.29 10.81
CA ALA A 139 11.59 0.96 10.21
C ALA A 139 12.62 0.96 9.07
N CYS A 140 13.34 -0.15 8.87
CA CYS A 140 14.34 -0.27 7.80
C CYS A 140 13.74 0.07 6.43
N GLN A 141 12.50 -0.37 6.19
CA GLN A 141 11.70 -0.09 5.01
C GLN A 141 11.61 1.42 4.70
N THR A 142 11.47 2.28 5.71
CA THR A 142 11.32 3.74 5.52
C THR A 142 12.51 4.32 4.76
N CYS A 143 13.72 3.92 5.14
CA CYS A 143 14.95 4.41 4.52
C CYS A 143 15.30 3.65 3.23
N HIS A 144 15.00 2.34 3.18
CA HIS A 144 15.47 1.47 2.11
C HIS A 144 14.46 1.26 0.97
N ILE A 145 13.22 1.73 1.11
CA ILE A 145 12.20 1.73 0.05
C ILE A 145 11.75 3.19 -0.19
N PRO A 146 12.61 4.03 -0.80
CA PRO A 146 12.34 5.46 -0.99
C PRO A 146 11.20 5.74 -1.99
N VAL A 147 10.97 4.80 -2.91
CA VAL A 147 9.90 4.80 -3.91
C VAL A 147 9.43 3.36 -4.18
N TYR A 148 8.14 3.20 -4.48
CA TYR A 148 7.54 1.95 -4.95
C TYR A 148 6.92 2.16 -6.35
N ALA A 149 6.29 1.13 -6.93
CA ALA A 149 5.81 1.15 -8.32
C ALA A 149 6.92 1.55 -9.30
N LYS A 150 8.10 0.92 -9.15
CA LYS A 150 9.32 1.26 -9.89
C LYS A 150 9.25 0.93 -11.37
N LYS A 151 8.38 0.00 -11.78
CA LYS A 151 8.28 -0.47 -13.17
C LYS A 151 6.90 -0.33 -13.76
N ASN A 152 5.86 -0.78 -13.06
CA ASN A 152 4.48 -0.58 -13.49
C ASN A 152 3.73 0.33 -12.52
N ALA A 153 2.79 1.10 -13.07
CA ALA A 153 1.99 2.03 -12.30
C ALA A 153 1.10 1.31 -11.29
N THR A 154 0.72 2.01 -10.24
CA THR A 154 -0.19 1.51 -9.21
C THR A 154 -1.36 2.47 -9.04
N SER A 155 -2.55 1.94 -8.74
CA SER A 155 -3.72 2.80 -8.53
C SER A 155 -3.59 3.53 -7.19
N MET A 156 -3.68 4.85 -7.23
CA MET A 156 -3.63 5.74 -6.06
C MET A 156 -5.02 6.26 -5.68
N TYR A 157 -5.93 6.30 -6.65
CA TYR A 157 -7.32 6.70 -6.44
C TYR A 157 -8.27 5.84 -7.27
N TRP A 158 -9.42 5.47 -6.69
CA TRP A 158 -10.51 4.77 -7.36
C TRP A 158 -11.88 5.34 -6.97
N ASP A 159 -12.54 6.01 -7.92
CA ASP A 159 -13.88 6.58 -7.75
C ASP A 159 -14.97 5.74 -8.42
N TRP A 160 -15.74 5.01 -7.62
CA TRP A 160 -16.90 4.27 -8.11
C TRP A 160 -18.11 5.17 -8.42
N SER A 161 -18.16 6.41 -7.93
CA SER A 161 -19.35 7.26 -8.06
C SER A 161 -19.66 7.67 -9.50
N VAL A 162 -18.67 7.54 -10.38
CA VAL A 162 -18.79 7.88 -11.80
C VAL A 162 -18.93 6.64 -12.68
N ALA A 163 -18.97 5.43 -12.11
CA ALA A 163 -19.17 4.19 -12.85
C ALA A 163 -20.58 4.11 -13.44
N GLY A 164 -20.73 3.41 -14.55
CA GLY A 164 -22.00 3.19 -15.25
C GLY A 164 -22.21 4.01 -16.52
N ARG A 165 -21.27 4.89 -16.90
CA ARG A 165 -21.36 5.60 -18.20
C ARG A 165 -21.38 4.61 -19.36
N LYS A 166 -22.17 4.92 -20.40
CA LYS A 166 -22.30 4.15 -21.64
C LYS A 166 -21.98 5.06 -22.84
N ASP A 167 -21.64 4.47 -23.97
CA ASP A 167 -21.57 5.20 -25.24
C ASP A 167 -22.98 5.48 -25.81
N GLU A 168 -23.02 6.17 -26.95
CA GLU A 168 -24.26 6.52 -27.67
C GLU A 168 -25.10 5.29 -28.07
N ASN A 169 -24.48 4.12 -28.19
CA ASN A 169 -25.13 2.85 -28.54
C ASN A 169 -25.49 2.01 -27.30
N GLY A 170 -25.28 2.53 -26.08
CA GLY A 170 -25.52 1.83 -24.83
C GLY A 170 -24.42 0.84 -24.42
N GLY A 171 -23.28 0.83 -25.12
CA GLY A 171 -22.12 -0.01 -24.85
C GLY A 171 -21.28 0.46 -23.66
N LYS A 172 -20.55 -0.48 -23.03
CA LYS A 172 -19.57 -0.18 -21.96
C LYS A 172 -18.36 0.53 -22.58
N ILE A 173 -18.01 1.71 -22.08
CA ILE A 173 -16.82 2.47 -22.46
C ILE A 173 -15.61 2.22 -21.54
N LYS A 174 -14.44 2.54 -22.07
CA LYS A 174 -13.15 2.58 -21.37
C LYS A 174 -12.35 3.77 -21.87
N GLU A 175 -11.60 4.39 -20.97
CA GLU A 175 -10.71 5.52 -21.27
C GLU A 175 -9.33 5.24 -20.69
N TYR A 176 -8.31 5.86 -21.27
CA TYR A 176 -6.92 5.69 -20.87
C TYR A 176 -6.30 7.03 -20.48
N ASP A 177 -5.33 7.01 -19.57
CA ASP A 177 -4.47 8.17 -19.29
C ASP A 177 -3.36 8.31 -20.33
N ALA A 178 -2.47 9.29 -20.16
CA ALA A 178 -1.35 9.54 -21.07
C ALA A 178 -0.35 8.36 -21.13
N ASP A 179 -0.23 7.59 -20.04
CA ASP A 179 0.66 6.45 -19.89
C ASP A 179 -0.01 5.12 -20.30
N HIS A 180 -1.21 5.19 -20.91
CA HIS A 180 -2.02 4.04 -21.31
C HIS A 180 -2.49 3.13 -20.17
N ASN A 181 -2.56 3.62 -18.94
CA ASN A 181 -3.32 2.96 -17.88
C ASN A 181 -4.81 3.26 -18.05
N TYR A 182 -5.69 2.40 -17.53
CA TYR A 182 -7.12 2.67 -17.51
C TYR A 182 -7.40 3.90 -16.63
N SER A 183 -7.82 5.02 -17.22
CA SER A 183 -8.30 6.19 -16.46
C SER A 183 -9.78 6.04 -16.12
N TYR A 184 -10.54 5.31 -16.93
CA TYR A 184 -11.94 5.00 -16.65
C TYR A 184 -12.36 3.64 -17.23
N LEU A 185 -13.26 2.96 -16.51
CA LEU A 185 -13.97 1.77 -16.98
C LEU A 185 -15.43 1.88 -16.56
N SER A 186 -16.38 1.64 -17.48
CA SER A 186 -17.82 1.70 -17.14
C SER A 186 -18.20 0.83 -15.94
N ILE A 187 -17.55 -0.33 -15.85
CA ILE A 187 -17.77 -1.33 -14.81
C ILE A 187 -17.10 -1.02 -13.48
N LYS A 188 -16.26 0.02 -13.40
CA LYS A 188 -15.44 0.31 -12.21
C LYS A 188 -15.36 1.79 -11.84
N GLY A 189 -15.66 2.71 -12.75
CA GLY A 189 -15.51 4.14 -12.53
C GLY A 189 -14.13 4.64 -12.92
N HIS A 190 -13.65 5.68 -12.23
CA HIS A 190 -12.43 6.41 -12.58
C HIS A 190 -11.24 5.99 -11.71
N PHE A 191 -10.06 5.95 -12.30
CA PHE A 191 -8.80 5.64 -11.62
C PHE A 191 -7.77 6.75 -11.82
N VAL A 192 -6.93 6.94 -10.81
CA VAL A 192 -5.66 7.66 -10.96
C VAL A 192 -4.54 6.69 -10.67
N PHE A 193 -3.62 6.56 -11.62
CA PHE A 193 -2.42 5.74 -11.52
C PHE A 193 -1.19 6.63 -11.32
N ASP A 194 -0.17 6.08 -10.69
CA ASP A 194 1.11 6.78 -10.51
C ASP A 194 2.29 5.80 -10.52
N ASN A 195 3.48 6.30 -10.87
CA ASN A 195 4.73 5.56 -11.04
C ASN A 195 5.82 6.15 -10.14
N ASN A 196 6.77 5.31 -9.69
CA ASN A 196 7.87 5.74 -8.80
C ASN A 196 7.37 6.53 -7.58
N VAL A 197 6.28 6.05 -6.99
CA VAL A 197 5.53 6.77 -5.97
C VAL A 197 6.34 6.86 -4.68
N ILE A 198 6.37 8.06 -4.12
CA ILE A 198 6.94 8.31 -2.78
C ILE A 198 5.94 7.79 -1.73
N PRO A 199 6.34 6.87 -0.82
CA PRO A 199 5.46 6.44 0.26
C PRO A 199 5.03 7.61 1.14
N GLU A 200 3.83 7.50 1.70
CA GLU A 200 3.47 8.25 2.89
C GLU A 200 4.10 7.56 4.11
N TYR A 201 4.28 8.29 5.21
CA TYR A 201 4.95 7.76 6.40
C TYR A 201 4.00 7.85 7.59
N LYS A 202 3.78 6.71 8.26
CA LYS A 202 2.88 6.60 9.42
C LYS A 202 3.57 5.92 10.57
N TRP A 203 3.22 6.30 11.80
CA TRP A 203 3.57 5.52 12.98
C TRP A 203 2.88 4.16 12.91
N PHE A 204 3.63 3.12 13.25
CA PHE A 204 3.10 1.77 13.26
C PHE A 204 3.75 0.90 14.33
N ASN A 205 2.93 0.24 15.15
CA ASN A 205 3.36 -0.68 16.21
C ASN A 205 3.04 -2.15 15.90
N GLY A 206 2.62 -2.44 14.67
CA GLY A 206 2.26 -3.78 14.21
C GLY A 206 0.81 -4.19 14.47
N THR A 207 -0.02 -3.30 15.03
CA THR A 207 -1.47 -3.51 15.23
C THR A 207 -2.30 -2.64 14.29
N ALA A 208 -3.45 -3.14 13.85
CA ALA A 208 -4.33 -2.41 12.94
C ALA A 208 -5.81 -2.62 13.28
N ASN A 209 -6.63 -1.62 13.02
CA ASN A 209 -8.09 -1.72 13.04
C ASN A 209 -8.62 -1.81 11.61
N HIS A 210 -9.80 -2.41 11.44
CA HIS A 210 -10.46 -2.61 10.16
C HIS A 210 -11.91 -2.17 10.27
N PHE A 211 -12.40 -1.51 9.22
CA PHE A 211 -13.82 -1.23 9.06
C PHE A 211 -14.51 -2.48 8.51
N LEU A 212 -15.42 -3.05 9.30
CA LEU A 212 -16.09 -4.32 9.03
C LEU A 212 -17.56 -4.10 8.60
N PRO A 213 -18.20 -5.11 7.98
CA PRO A 213 -19.64 -5.09 7.80
C PRO A 213 -20.36 -4.89 9.14
N GLY A 214 -21.29 -3.94 9.19
CA GLY A 214 -21.99 -3.52 10.42
C GLY A 214 -21.38 -2.30 11.12
N ASP A 215 -20.14 -1.93 10.80
CA ASP A 215 -19.55 -0.69 11.31
C ASP A 215 -20.18 0.53 10.64
N LYS A 216 -20.30 1.61 11.42
CA LYS A 216 -20.90 2.87 11.00
C LYS A 216 -19.82 3.92 10.85
N TYR A 217 -19.82 4.64 9.73
CA TYR A 217 -18.91 5.75 9.59
C TYR A 217 -19.36 6.96 10.42
N SER A 218 -18.38 7.66 10.99
CA SER A 218 -18.56 8.88 11.79
C SER A 218 -17.71 10.05 11.28
N GLU A 219 -16.62 9.74 10.57
CA GLU A 219 -15.67 10.70 10.03
C GLU A 219 -15.35 10.37 8.57
N LEU A 220 -15.05 11.41 7.79
CA LEU A 220 -14.66 11.29 6.39
C LEU A 220 -13.23 11.82 6.18
N PRO A 221 -12.40 11.19 5.32
CA PRO A 221 -12.68 9.93 4.63
C PRO A 221 -12.77 8.73 5.60
N VAL A 222 -13.61 7.75 5.27
CA VAL A 222 -13.72 6.52 6.08
C VAL A 222 -12.44 5.72 5.94
N LYS A 223 -11.77 5.48 7.07
CA LYS A 223 -10.57 4.64 7.12
C LYS A 223 -10.99 3.17 7.08
N ILE A 224 -10.80 2.52 5.94
CA ILE A 224 -11.09 1.09 5.79
C ILE A 224 -10.17 0.25 6.67
N ASN A 225 -8.95 0.73 6.87
CA ASN A 225 -8.05 0.21 7.87
C ASN A 225 -7.18 1.32 8.44
N GLU A 226 -6.86 1.20 9.73
CA GLU A 226 -6.05 2.18 10.45
C GLU A 226 -4.88 1.48 11.13
N LEU A 227 -3.68 1.99 10.89
CA LEU A 227 -2.46 1.49 11.53
C LEU A 227 -2.33 2.11 12.93
N GLY A 228 -2.18 1.29 13.96
CA GLY A 228 -1.96 1.75 15.33
C GLY A 228 -0.50 2.16 15.55
N GLY A 229 -0.27 3.12 16.44
CA GLY A 229 1.07 3.60 16.78
C GLY A 229 1.10 5.11 16.98
N LYS A 230 2.13 5.59 17.69
CA LYS A 230 2.40 7.01 17.94
C LYS A 230 3.82 7.16 18.46
N TYR A 231 4.37 8.38 18.46
CA TYR A 231 5.72 8.63 18.95
C TYR A 231 5.96 8.10 20.37
N ALA A 232 5.00 8.32 21.27
CA ALA A 232 5.09 7.92 22.68
C ALA A 232 5.05 6.40 22.90
N ASP A 233 4.61 5.61 21.92
CA ASP A 233 4.60 4.15 22.01
C ASP A 233 6.02 3.62 21.73
N SER A 234 6.61 2.92 22.71
CA SER A 234 7.96 2.37 22.63
C SER A 234 8.14 1.33 21.53
N THR A 235 7.06 0.66 21.12
CA THR A 235 7.07 -0.37 20.07
C THR A 235 6.82 0.22 18.68
N SER A 236 6.42 1.49 18.60
CA SER A 236 6.08 2.14 17.34
C SER A 236 7.31 2.65 16.62
N GLN A 237 7.36 2.36 15.32
CA GLN A 237 8.32 2.91 14.37
C GLN A 237 7.58 3.65 13.24
N ILE A 238 8.28 4.51 12.50
CA ILE A 238 7.78 5.13 11.28
C ILE A 238 7.97 4.16 10.13
N TRP A 239 6.87 3.83 9.45
CA TRP A 239 6.82 2.91 8.32
C TRP A 239 6.41 3.63 7.03
N PRO A 240 6.94 3.20 5.86
CA PRO A 240 6.46 3.64 4.57
C PRO A 240 5.17 2.90 4.22
N VAL A 241 4.17 3.63 3.74
CA VAL A 241 2.87 3.08 3.38
C VAL A 241 2.43 3.63 2.03
N LYS A 242 1.70 2.79 1.29
CA LYS A 242 0.79 3.24 0.24
C LYS A 242 -0.54 3.60 0.90
N VAL A 243 -1.06 4.79 0.60
CA VAL A 243 -2.45 5.15 0.93
C VAL A 243 -3.24 5.24 -0.37
N HIS A 244 -4.17 4.33 -0.53
CA HIS A 244 -5.13 4.36 -1.63
C HIS A 244 -6.39 5.08 -1.17
N ARG A 245 -6.85 6.02 -1.97
CA ARG A 245 -8.05 6.80 -1.69
C ARG A 245 -9.14 6.43 -2.70
N GLY A 246 -10.39 6.73 -2.40
CA GLY A 246 -11.45 6.43 -3.34
C GLY A 246 -12.81 6.89 -2.87
N LYS A 247 -13.83 6.49 -3.63
CA LYS A 247 -15.23 6.56 -3.19
C LYS A 247 -15.91 5.23 -3.47
N GLN A 248 -16.72 4.79 -2.52
CA GLN A 248 -17.46 3.52 -2.59
C GLN A 248 -18.86 3.69 -2.00
N ALA A 249 -19.76 2.75 -2.30
CA ALA A 249 -21.17 2.84 -1.93
C ALA A 249 -21.40 2.62 -0.42
N PHE A 250 -22.15 3.51 0.20
CA PHE A 250 -22.63 3.44 1.58
C PHE A 250 -24.13 3.73 1.63
N ASP A 251 -24.80 3.19 2.64
CA ASP A 251 -26.18 3.52 2.96
C ASP A 251 -26.21 4.79 3.83
N PRO A 252 -26.81 5.90 3.38
CA PRO A 252 -26.83 7.15 4.16
C PRO A 252 -27.68 7.06 5.44
N VAL A 253 -28.58 6.08 5.55
CA VAL A 253 -29.47 5.92 6.71
C VAL A 253 -28.79 5.09 7.80
N SER A 254 -28.27 3.91 7.45
CA SER A 254 -27.56 3.05 8.43
C SER A 254 -26.13 3.51 8.68
N LYS A 255 -25.56 4.29 7.76
CA LYS A 255 -24.15 4.72 7.70
C LYS A 255 -23.16 3.57 7.54
N GLU A 256 -23.61 2.47 6.95
CA GLU A 256 -22.79 1.29 6.72
C GLU A 256 -22.33 1.19 5.27
N ILE A 257 -21.20 0.53 5.06
CA ILE A 257 -20.72 0.18 3.72
C ILE A 257 -21.69 -0.80 3.04
N LEU A 258 -22.01 -0.59 1.78
CA LEU A 258 -22.92 -1.46 1.03
C LEU A 258 -22.18 -2.64 0.39
N SER A 259 -22.77 -3.82 0.48
CA SER A 259 -22.37 -4.98 -0.30
C SER A 259 -22.94 -4.87 -1.71
N VAL A 260 -22.09 -5.00 -2.73
CA VAL A 260 -22.49 -4.83 -4.14
C VAL A 260 -22.19 -6.11 -4.90
N LYS A 261 -23.19 -6.69 -5.57
CA LYS A 261 -22.98 -7.81 -6.48
C LYS A 261 -22.29 -7.30 -7.74
N LEU A 262 -20.99 -7.55 -7.86
CA LEU A 262 -20.20 -7.06 -8.98
C LEU A 262 -20.18 -8.01 -10.19
N PHE A 263 -20.25 -9.32 -9.96
CA PHE A 263 -20.05 -10.33 -11.01
C PHE A 263 -21.28 -11.22 -11.21
N ALA A 264 -21.55 -11.53 -12.48
CA ALA A 264 -22.43 -12.58 -12.94
C ALA A 264 -21.96 -13.08 -14.31
N HIS A 265 -22.42 -14.25 -14.74
CA HIS A 265 -22.02 -14.81 -16.03
C HIS A 265 -22.78 -14.20 -17.21
N LYS A 266 -23.97 -13.66 -16.95
CA LYS A 266 -24.86 -13.13 -17.98
C LYS A 266 -25.44 -11.79 -17.56
N GLN A 267 -25.76 -10.98 -18.57
CA GLN A 267 -26.57 -9.79 -18.41
C GLN A 267 -27.98 -10.16 -17.93
N GLY A 268 -28.55 -9.34 -17.05
CA GLY A 268 -29.86 -9.52 -16.42
C GLY A 268 -29.82 -10.32 -15.11
N GLU A 269 -28.64 -10.74 -14.65
CA GLU A 269 -28.48 -11.48 -13.39
C GLU A 269 -28.24 -10.56 -12.18
N GLY A 270 -28.34 -9.25 -12.36
CA GLY A 270 -28.29 -8.24 -11.29
C GLY A 270 -26.87 -7.94 -10.80
N ALA A 271 -25.88 -8.08 -11.68
CA ALA A 271 -24.48 -7.79 -11.35
C ALA A 271 -23.98 -6.53 -12.03
N PHE A 272 -23.33 -5.65 -11.26
CA PHE A 272 -22.93 -4.34 -11.75
C PHE A 272 -22.03 -4.39 -12.98
N TRP A 273 -21.07 -5.32 -13.06
CA TRP A 273 -20.16 -5.39 -14.21
C TRP A 273 -20.86 -5.78 -15.51
N GLU A 274 -22.02 -6.43 -15.45
CA GLU A 274 -22.80 -6.77 -16.65
C GLU A 274 -23.90 -5.76 -16.93
N ASP A 275 -24.66 -5.37 -15.91
CA ASP A 275 -25.89 -4.61 -16.06
C ASP A 275 -25.68 -3.09 -15.97
N LEU A 276 -24.60 -2.66 -15.30
CA LEU A 276 -24.33 -1.27 -14.91
C LEU A 276 -25.50 -0.65 -14.10
N ASP A 277 -26.23 -1.47 -13.36
CA ASP A 277 -27.33 -1.06 -12.47
C ASP A 277 -26.87 -1.13 -11.02
N TRP A 278 -26.74 0.03 -10.37
CA TRP A 278 -26.30 0.14 -8.97
C TRP A 278 -27.34 -0.36 -7.99
N GLU A 279 -28.61 -0.02 -8.19
CA GLU A 279 -29.69 -0.34 -7.25
C GLU A 279 -29.92 -1.84 -7.20
N GLU A 280 -30.03 -2.50 -8.35
CA GLU A 280 -30.19 -3.95 -8.40
C GLU A 280 -28.94 -4.69 -7.87
N ALA A 281 -27.73 -4.21 -8.20
CA ALA A 281 -26.49 -4.82 -7.70
C ALA A 281 -26.32 -4.68 -6.19
N ILE A 282 -26.71 -3.54 -5.61
CA ILE A 282 -26.72 -3.33 -4.16
C ILE A 282 -27.78 -4.21 -3.52
N ARG A 283 -29.01 -4.24 -4.04
CA ARG A 283 -30.10 -5.06 -3.52
C ARG A 283 -29.69 -6.53 -3.40
N GLN A 284 -29.19 -7.10 -4.49
CA GLN A 284 -28.73 -8.49 -4.55
C GLN A 284 -27.51 -8.73 -3.66
N GLY A 285 -26.57 -7.78 -3.60
CA GLY A 285 -25.37 -7.88 -2.78
C GLY A 285 -25.67 -7.85 -1.28
N MET A 286 -26.62 -7.01 -0.86
CA MET A 286 -27.08 -6.89 0.52
C MET A 286 -27.91 -8.12 0.93
N GLU A 287 -28.85 -8.55 0.08
CA GLU A 287 -29.64 -9.77 0.28
C GLU A 287 -28.76 -11.01 0.43
N TYR A 288 -27.77 -11.20 -0.45
CA TYR A 288 -26.83 -12.32 -0.40
C TYR A 288 -26.01 -12.38 0.90
N ASN A 289 -25.73 -11.22 1.52
CA ASN A 289 -24.99 -11.14 2.76
C ASN A 289 -25.90 -11.04 4.00
N GLU A 290 -27.22 -11.21 3.84
CA GLU A 290 -28.21 -11.11 4.93
C GLU A 290 -28.15 -9.75 5.64
N ARG A 291 -27.94 -8.66 4.88
CA ARG A 291 -27.84 -7.29 5.41
C ARG A 291 -29.01 -6.44 4.95
N GLU A 292 -29.56 -5.66 5.87
CA GLU A 292 -30.63 -4.71 5.58
C GLU A 292 -30.12 -3.54 4.75
N TRP A 293 -30.93 -3.08 3.78
CA TRP A 293 -30.66 -1.92 2.95
C TRP A 293 -31.83 -0.96 3.00
N SER A 294 -31.58 0.34 3.23
CA SER A 294 -32.63 1.36 3.30
C SER A 294 -33.28 1.70 1.96
N GLY A 295 -32.80 1.11 0.86
CA GLY A 295 -33.17 1.48 -0.52
C GLY A 295 -32.47 2.74 -1.02
N LYS A 296 -31.48 3.26 -0.28
CA LYS A 296 -30.69 4.45 -0.66
C LYS A 296 -29.21 4.14 -0.65
N TYR A 297 -28.47 4.77 -1.55
CA TYR A 297 -27.02 4.71 -1.54
C TYR A 297 -26.42 6.07 -1.88
N GLU A 298 -25.22 6.29 -1.36
CA GLU A 298 -24.36 7.41 -1.70
C GLU A 298 -22.91 6.94 -1.82
N PHE A 299 -22.06 7.72 -2.47
CA PHE A 299 -20.64 7.40 -2.59
C PHE A 299 -19.82 8.23 -1.64
N ILE A 300 -19.22 7.57 -0.67
CA ILE A 300 -18.46 8.20 0.41
C ILE A 300 -16.97 8.02 0.18
N ALA A 301 -16.21 9.07 0.49
CA ALA A 301 -14.76 9.06 0.41
C ALA A 301 -14.16 8.07 1.41
N THR A 302 -13.22 7.24 0.96
CA THR A 302 -12.54 6.23 1.77
C THR A 302 -11.05 6.26 1.56
N GLU A 303 -10.31 5.75 2.55
CA GLU A 303 -8.89 5.47 2.43
C GLU A 303 -8.52 4.11 3.00
N ALA A 304 -7.54 3.46 2.36
CA ALA A 304 -6.96 2.21 2.80
C ALA A 304 -5.43 2.32 2.78
N THR A 305 -4.79 1.81 3.82
CA THR A 305 -3.34 1.95 4.04
C THR A 305 -2.65 0.58 3.96
N TRP A 306 -1.60 0.46 3.14
CA TRP A 306 -0.77 -0.75 3.06
C TRP A 306 0.69 -0.45 3.34
N PRO A 307 1.31 -1.10 4.35
CA PRO A 307 2.76 -1.04 4.53
C PRO A 307 3.51 -1.58 3.32
N ILE A 308 4.53 -0.85 2.90
CA ILE A 308 5.42 -1.23 1.80
C ILE A 308 6.61 -2.03 2.34
N ASN A 309 6.86 -3.20 1.76
CA ASN A 309 7.85 -4.16 2.28
C ASN A 309 8.82 -4.70 1.22
N HIS A 310 8.48 -4.59 -0.06
CA HIS A 310 9.29 -5.06 -1.17
C HIS A 310 9.82 -3.88 -1.99
N MET A 311 10.57 -4.18 -3.05
CA MET A 311 11.30 -3.20 -3.85
C MET A 311 12.39 -2.49 -3.05
N VAL A 312 13.08 -3.23 -2.19
CA VAL A 312 14.21 -2.69 -1.42
C VAL A 312 15.28 -2.19 -2.39
N SER A 313 15.62 -0.91 -2.28
CA SER A 313 16.62 -0.26 -3.13
C SER A 313 18.04 -0.56 -2.68
N GLU A 314 18.98 -0.42 -3.61
CA GLU A 314 20.42 -0.41 -3.31
C GLU A 314 20.76 0.65 -2.24
N LYS A 315 21.77 0.37 -1.41
CA LYS A 315 22.12 1.21 -0.25
C LYS A 315 22.48 2.65 -0.64
N GLU A 316 23.02 2.85 -1.83
CA GLU A 316 23.36 4.16 -2.39
C GLU A 316 22.11 5.02 -2.60
N ASN A 317 20.98 4.36 -2.88
CA ASN A 317 19.68 4.98 -3.15
C ASN A 317 18.78 5.03 -1.90
N SER A 318 19.28 4.64 -0.72
CA SER A 318 18.54 4.84 0.53
C SER A 318 18.33 6.33 0.83
N LEU A 319 17.28 6.65 1.59
CA LEU A 319 16.99 8.01 2.00
C LEU A 319 18.18 8.65 2.73
N LYS A 320 18.45 9.92 2.42
CA LYS A 320 19.47 10.73 3.08
C LYS A 320 18.86 11.58 4.20
N CYS A 321 19.69 11.98 5.15
CA CYS A 321 19.27 12.79 6.31
C CYS A 321 18.46 14.02 5.88
N THR A 322 18.89 14.73 4.84
CA THR A 322 18.27 15.95 4.32
C THR A 322 16.89 15.74 3.73
N GLN A 323 16.49 14.51 3.39
CA GLN A 323 15.13 14.24 2.91
C GLN A 323 14.10 14.20 4.05
N CYS A 324 14.54 13.96 5.29
CA CYS A 324 13.68 13.96 6.47
C CYS A 324 13.90 15.22 7.33
N HIS A 325 15.16 15.61 7.54
CA HIS A 325 15.58 16.74 8.37
C HIS A 325 15.66 18.04 7.55
N THR A 326 14.58 18.37 6.85
CA THR A 326 14.43 19.61 6.09
C THR A 326 13.11 20.27 6.47
N ARG A 327 13.05 21.60 6.37
CA ARG A 327 11.83 22.38 6.65
C ARG A 327 10.79 22.20 5.56
N GLU A 328 11.23 22.25 4.31
CA GLU A 328 10.37 22.16 3.14
C GLU A 328 10.61 20.82 2.44
N GLY A 329 9.52 20.16 2.03
CA GLY A 329 9.59 18.87 1.34
C GLY A 329 10.06 17.70 2.21
N SER A 330 9.97 17.80 3.55
CA SER A 330 10.32 16.68 4.43
C SER A 330 9.44 15.47 4.14
N ARG A 331 10.07 14.30 4.02
CA ARG A 331 9.38 13.00 3.98
C ARG A 331 8.49 12.80 5.20
N LEU A 332 8.87 13.35 6.36
CA LEU A 332 8.13 13.20 7.60
C LEU A 332 7.21 14.38 7.91
N ALA A 333 6.90 15.26 6.96
CA ALA A 333 6.12 16.48 7.20
C ALA A 333 4.76 16.23 7.88
N GLY A 334 4.11 15.10 7.60
CA GLY A 334 2.81 14.74 8.18
C GLY A 334 2.85 14.25 9.64
N LEU A 335 4.02 14.02 10.23
CA LEU A 335 4.17 13.51 11.60
C LEU A 335 4.56 14.62 12.56
N THR A 336 3.62 15.11 13.35
CA THR A 336 3.78 16.33 14.18
C THR A 336 3.81 16.08 15.69
N ASP A 337 3.79 14.81 16.11
CA ASP A 337 3.73 14.41 17.53
C ASP A 337 5.11 14.30 18.21
N PHE A 338 6.17 14.77 17.53
CA PHE A 338 7.54 14.83 18.06
C PHE A 338 8.34 15.96 17.43
N TYR A 339 9.40 16.39 18.11
CA TYR A 339 10.36 17.35 17.58
C TYR A 339 11.42 16.66 16.71
N LEU A 340 11.52 17.07 15.46
CA LEU A 340 12.50 16.60 14.49
C LEU A 340 13.52 17.70 14.16
N PRO A 341 14.80 17.55 14.58
CA PRO A 341 15.84 18.53 14.27
C PRO A 341 15.92 18.83 12.76
N GLY A 342 16.10 20.09 12.38
CA GLY A 342 16.19 20.51 10.98
C GLY A 342 14.85 20.69 10.26
N ARG A 343 13.79 19.95 10.64
CA ARG A 343 12.41 20.19 10.19
C ARG A 343 11.71 21.20 11.10
N ASP A 344 11.71 20.90 12.40
CA ASP A 344 10.99 21.67 13.41
C ASP A 344 11.88 22.75 14.02
N TYR A 345 11.24 23.78 14.53
CA TYR A 345 11.88 24.86 15.27
C TYR A 345 10.87 25.52 16.20
N SER A 346 11.34 26.17 17.24
CA SER A 346 10.50 26.96 18.14
C SER A 346 11.01 28.39 18.14
N LYS A 347 10.28 29.29 17.48
CA LYS A 347 10.63 30.72 17.43
C LYS A 347 10.91 31.29 18.82
N TRP A 348 10.11 30.89 19.81
CA TRP A 348 10.27 31.37 21.18
C TRP A 348 11.58 30.90 21.81
N ILE A 349 11.93 29.61 21.65
CA ILE A 349 13.22 29.08 22.13
C ILE A 349 14.38 29.73 21.38
N ASP A 350 14.25 29.91 20.06
CA ASP A 350 15.27 30.53 19.24
C ASP A 350 15.52 31.98 19.68
N TYR A 351 14.46 32.79 19.84
CA TYR A 351 14.58 34.18 20.32
C TYR A 351 15.14 34.26 21.73
N PHE A 352 14.71 33.37 22.63
CA PHE A 352 15.24 33.30 23.99
C PHE A 352 16.72 32.94 24.00
N GLY A 353 17.14 32.00 23.15
CA GLY A 353 18.55 31.66 22.94
C GLY A 353 19.37 32.85 22.44
N PHE A 354 18.89 33.57 21.42
CA PHE A 354 19.53 34.79 20.93
C PHE A 354 19.62 35.86 22.02
N PHE A 355 18.57 36.03 22.82
CA PHE A 355 18.56 36.97 23.93
C PHE A 355 19.63 36.65 24.99
N ILE A 356 19.79 35.37 25.36
CA ILE A 356 20.85 34.94 26.28
C ILE A 356 22.24 35.21 25.70
N ILE A 357 22.45 34.95 24.40
CA ILE A 357 23.71 35.23 23.72
C ILE A 357 24.03 36.73 23.78
N ILE A 358 23.05 37.59 23.50
CA ILE A 358 23.21 39.05 23.56
C ILE A 358 23.54 39.51 24.98
N ILE A 359 22.82 39.04 26.00
CA ILE A 359 23.11 39.40 27.40
C ILE A 359 24.50 38.93 27.82
N SER A 360 24.88 37.72 27.43
CA SER A 360 26.21 37.17 27.73
C SER A 360 27.31 38.02 27.10
N LEU A 361 27.12 38.45 25.85
CA LEU A 361 28.05 39.33 25.14
C LEU A 361 28.16 40.69 25.83
N ILE A 362 27.03 41.30 26.23
CA ILE A 362 27.01 42.56 26.99
C ILE A 362 27.78 42.40 28.31
N GLY A 363 27.57 41.28 29.02
CA GLY A 363 28.28 40.98 30.26
C GLY A 363 29.80 40.86 30.06
N VAL A 364 30.24 40.15 29.01
CA VAL A 364 31.66 40.01 28.66
C VAL A 364 32.29 41.35 28.31
N ILE A 365 31.62 42.17 27.48
CA ILE A 365 32.10 43.51 27.11
C ILE A 365 32.21 44.39 28.35
N THR A 366 31.17 44.41 29.19
CA THR A 366 31.14 45.21 30.43
C THR A 366 32.30 44.83 31.36
N HIS A 367 32.52 43.54 31.56
CA HIS A 367 33.63 43.04 32.38
C HIS A 367 35.00 43.39 31.76
N ALA A 368 35.15 43.30 30.43
CA ALA A 368 36.38 43.69 29.74
C ALA A 368 36.67 45.20 29.86
N THR A 369 35.65 46.05 29.71
CA THR A 369 35.77 47.51 29.88
C THR A 369 36.19 47.86 31.30
N PHE A 370 35.60 47.23 32.32
CA PHE A 370 36.03 47.44 33.71
C PHE A 370 37.47 47.00 33.99
N ARG A 371 38.03 46.06 33.22
CA ARG A 371 39.45 45.68 33.32
C ARG A 371 40.41 46.65 32.64
N ILE A 372 39.94 47.46 31.68
CA ILE A 372 40.79 48.42 30.95
C ILE A 372 40.81 49.77 31.65
N ILE A 373 39.69 50.17 32.26
CA ILE A 373 39.53 51.46 32.94
C ILE A 373 40.13 51.44 34.36
N ARG A 374 40.37 50.26 34.92
CA ARG A 374 41.04 50.05 36.21
C ARG A 374 42.49 49.64 36.00
#